data_AF-A0A523TMB2-F1
#
_entry.id   AF-A0A523TMB2-F1
#
_cell.length_a   1.000
_cell.length_b   1.000
_cell.length_c   1.000
_cell.angle_alpha   90.00
_cell.angle_beta   90.00
_cell.angle_gamma   90.00
#
_symmetry.space_group_name_H-M   'P 1'
#
loop_
_entity.id
_entity.type
_entity.pdbx_description
1 polymer ?
#
loop_
_entity_poly.entity_id
_entity_poly.type
_entity_poly.pdbx_seq_one_letter_code
_entity_poly.pdbx_strand_id
1 'polypeptide(L)'
;MTPKKKKKSSQARKRRYGTWFLVGQILIIVGAALIIAAAIIAMISGIGSSEYWQSYTFGQLHPIVGVVISIIAAIAILWLAIDKRAYYGLNLILYAVIIIILACLAGNVGALICIIGALVIIFYRISRNP
;
A
#
# COMPACT_ATOMS: atom_id res chain seq x y z
N MET A 1 10.54 -51.53 -12.47
CA MET A 1 10.55 -50.60 -11.32
C MET A 1 11.19 -49.29 -11.80
N THR A 2 10.38 -48.34 -12.30
CA THR A 2 10.90 -47.05 -12.78
C THR A 2 10.94 -46.05 -11.63
N PRO A 3 12.04 -45.31 -11.44
CA PRO A 3 12.12 -44.36 -10.33
C PRO A 3 11.16 -43.19 -10.61
N LYS A 4 10.09 -43.10 -9.81
CA LYS A 4 9.21 -41.93 -9.77
C LYS A 4 10.06 -40.70 -9.46
N LYS A 5 10.24 -39.80 -10.44
CA LYS A 5 10.77 -38.46 -10.22
C LYS A 5 9.95 -37.80 -9.11
N LYS A 6 10.54 -37.66 -7.92
CA LYS A 6 9.99 -36.82 -6.85
C LYS A 6 9.82 -35.42 -7.45
N LYS A 7 8.56 -34.97 -7.63
CA LYS A 7 8.25 -33.56 -7.89
C LYS A 7 8.92 -32.78 -6.76
N LYS A 8 10.08 -32.17 -7.03
CA LYS A 8 10.70 -31.21 -6.13
C LYS A 8 9.64 -30.15 -5.89
N SER A 9 9.16 -30.16 -4.65
CA SER A 9 8.08 -29.35 -4.17
C SER A 9 8.32 -27.89 -4.55
N SER A 10 7.25 -27.21 -4.94
CA SER A 10 7.12 -25.75 -5.00
C SER A 10 7.38 -25.06 -3.65
N GLN A 11 8.06 -25.70 -2.69
CA GLN A 11 8.48 -25.12 -1.41
C GLN A 11 9.86 -24.47 -1.48
N ALA A 12 10.68 -24.72 -2.50
CA ALA A 12 11.96 -24.03 -2.65
C ALA A 12 11.82 -22.55 -3.10
N ARG A 13 10.67 -22.17 -3.67
CA ARG A 13 10.34 -20.77 -4.05
C ARG A 13 9.64 -19.97 -2.94
N LYS A 14 9.47 -20.54 -1.74
CA LYS A 14 8.76 -19.95 -0.58
C LYS A 14 9.66 -19.29 0.47
N ARG A 15 10.96 -19.18 0.22
CA ARG A 15 11.98 -18.52 1.07
C ARG A 15 12.79 -17.63 0.13
N ARG A 16 12.98 -16.32 0.25
CA ARG A 16 12.85 -15.36 1.34
C ARG A 16 12.61 -13.99 0.68
N TYR A 17 11.42 -13.42 0.82
CA TYR A 17 11.43 -11.98 1.00
C TYR A 17 12.09 -11.71 2.35
N GLY A 18 13.13 -10.89 2.37
CA GLY A 18 13.81 -10.54 3.62
C GLY A 18 12.83 -9.86 4.57
N THR A 19 13.11 -9.94 5.87
CA THR A 19 12.34 -9.27 6.93
C THR A 19 12.00 -7.81 6.58
N TRP A 20 12.91 -7.10 5.91
CA TRP A 20 12.73 -5.74 5.41
C TRP A 20 11.56 -5.55 4.42
N PHE A 21 11.30 -6.54 3.56
CA PHE A 21 10.17 -6.48 2.65
C PHE A 21 8.84 -6.67 3.40
N LEU A 22 8.79 -7.59 4.38
CA LEU A 22 7.64 -7.76 5.27
C LEU A 22 7.36 -6.50 6.07
N VAL A 23 8.40 -5.83 6.58
CA VAL A 23 8.29 -4.54 7.26
C VAL A 23 7.67 -3.49 6.33
N GLY A 24 8.12 -3.40 5.08
CA GLY A 24 7.54 -2.51 4.08
C GLY A 24 6.04 -2.78 3.83
N GLN A 25 5.63 -4.04 3.71
CA GLN A 25 4.21 -4.39 3.57
C GLN A 25 3.38 -4.06 4.81
N ILE A 26 3.90 -4.33 6.01
CA ILE A 26 3.22 -3.99 7.26
C ILE A 26 3.01 -2.48 7.35
N LEU A 27 4.04 -1.69 7.01
CA LEU A 27 3.94 -0.23 6.98
C LEU A 27 2.84 0.24 6.01
N ILE A 28 2.74 -0.36 4.81
CA ILE A 28 1.69 -0.03 3.85
C ILE A 28 0.29 -0.37 4.39
N ILE A 29 0.13 -1.54 5.03
CA ILE A 29 -1.15 -1.95 5.61
C ILE A 29 -1.57 -1.02 6.76
N VAL A 30 -0.63 -0.68 7.66
CA VAL A 30 -0.87 0.25 8.77
C VAL A 30 -1.21 1.64 8.23
N GLY A 31 -0.48 2.13 7.22
CA GLY A 31 -0.76 3.40 6.55
C GLY A 31 -2.16 3.42 5.94
N ALA A 32 -2.55 2.36 5.23
CA ALA A 32 -3.88 2.25 4.64
C ALA A 32 -5.00 2.20 5.71
N ALA A 33 -4.77 1.52 6.83
CA ALA A 33 -5.70 1.54 7.96
C ALA A 33 -5.85 2.94 8.56
N LEU A 34 -4.75 3.70 8.67
CA LEU A 34 -4.79 5.10 9.12
C LEU A 34 -5.51 6.02 8.13
N ILE A 35 -5.40 5.78 6.82
CA ILE A 35 -6.19 6.51 5.81
C ILE A 35 -7.69 6.32 6.06
N ILE A 36 -8.11 5.07 6.29
CA ILE A 36 -9.52 4.75 6.56
C ILE A 36 -9.98 5.37 7.88
N ALA A 37 -9.17 5.28 8.94
CA ALA A 37 -9.48 5.90 10.23
C ALA A 37 -9.64 7.41 10.11
N ALA A 38 -8.72 8.09 9.41
CA ALA A 38 -8.79 9.53 9.15
C ALA A 38 -10.04 9.90 8.34
N ALA A 39 -10.38 9.11 7.32
CA ALA A 39 -11.60 9.28 6.53
C ALA A 39 -12.88 9.14 7.36
N ILE A 40 -12.95 8.15 8.25
CA ILE A 40 -14.09 7.94 9.16
C ILE A 40 -14.20 9.09 10.17
N ILE A 41 -13.08 9.51 10.77
CA ILE A 41 -13.06 10.66 11.68
C ILE A 41 -13.58 11.90 10.96
N ALA A 42 -13.11 12.18 9.74
CA ALA A 42 -13.55 13.32 8.94
C ALA A 42 -15.06 13.30 8.61
N MET A 43 -15.65 12.11 8.44
CA MET A 43 -17.11 11.95 8.28
C MET A 43 -17.87 12.23 9.58
N ILE A 44 -17.40 11.70 10.71
CA ILE A 44 -18.06 11.82 12.02
C ILE A 44 -17.94 13.25 12.56
N SER A 45 -16.81 13.93 12.34
CA SER A 45 -16.60 15.32 12.75
C SER A 45 -17.38 16.34 11.91
N GLY A 46 -18.21 15.87 10.97
CA GLY A 46 -19.31 16.58 10.32
C GLY A 46 -19.05 18.02 9.93
N ILE A 47 -18.63 18.28 8.68
CA ILE A 47 -18.79 19.55 7.91
C ILE A 47 -18.36 20.87 8.64
N GLY A 48 -17.74 20.81 9.81
CA GLY A 48 -17.51 21.99 10.67
C GLY A 48 -16.05 22.42 10.82
N SER A 49 -15.08 21.60 10.41
CA SER A 49 -13.67 21.96 10.44
C SER A 49 -13.13 22.00 9.02
N SER A 50 -13.44 23.08 8.30
CA SER A 50 -12.88 23.40 6.98
C SER A 50 -11.35 23.52 6.96
N GLU A 51 -10.68 23.45 8.12
CA GLU A 51 -9.28 23.84 8.24
C GLU A 51 -8.28 22.71 8.42
N TYR A 52 -8.69 21.50 8.84
CA TYR A 52 -7.67 20.60 9.41
C TYR A 52 -7.09 19.51 8.50
N TRP A 53 -7.79 18.99 7.48
CA TRP A 53 -7.28 17.79 6.76
C TRP A 53 -7.76 17.63 5.32
N GLN A 54 -8.00 18.73 4.58
CA GLN A 54 -8.30 18.62 3.15
C GLN A 54 -7.03 18.33 2.35
N SER A 55 -7.12 17.39 1.41
CA SER A 55 -6.03 17.04 0.50
C SER A 55 -5.61 18.27 -0.30
N TYR A 56 -4.36 18.70 -0.10
CA TYR A 56 -3.75 19.82 -0.85
C TYR A 56 -3.80 19.65 -2.39
N THR A 57 -4.05 18.43 -2.86
CA THR A 57 -4.12 18.05 -4.28
C THR A 57 -5.47 18.27 -4.94
N PHE A 58 -6.56 18.37 -4.19
CA PHE A 58 -7.91 18.50 -4.73
C PHE A 58 -8.58 19.78 -4.22
N GLY A 59 -8.18 20.92 -4.80
CA GLY A 59 -8.75 22.23 -4.47
C GLY A 59 -10.28 22.20 -4.45
N GLN A 60 -10.87 22.65 -3.34
CA GLN A 60 -12.32 22.87 -3.12
C GLN A 60 -13.27 21.77 -3.66
N LEU A 61 -12.85 20.51 -3.72
CA LEU A 61 -13.80 19.42 -3.93
C LEU A 61 -14.64 19.23 -2.67
N HIS A 62 -15.93 18.93 -2.87
CA HIS A 62 -16.86 18.70 -1.75
C HIS A 62 -16.21 17.68 -0.79
N PRO A 63 -16.11 17.98 0.53
CA PRO A 63 -15.32 17.20 1.48
C PRO A 63 -15.68 15.70 1.47
N ILE A 64 -16.95 15.38 1.23
CA ILE A 64 -17.44 14.01 1.05
C ILE A 64 -16.74 13.29 -0.12
N VAL A 65 -16.55 13.95 -1.26
CA VAL A 65 -15.88 13.37 -2.44
C VAL A 65 -14.42 13.06 -2.11
N GLY A 66 -13.72 13.95 -1.40
CA GLY A 66 -12.35 13.70 -0.95
C GLY A 66 -12.24 12.50 0.00
N VAL A 67 -13.19 12.35 0.92
CA VAL A 67 -13.24 11.19 1.83
C VAL A 67 -13.48 9.89 1.05
N VAL A 68 -14.44 9.88 0.13
CA VAL A 68 -14.76 8.69 -0.69
C VAL A 68 -13.55 8.27 -1.53
N ILE A 69 -12.88 9.22 -2.19
CA ILE A 69 -11.66 8.95 -2.97
C ILE A 69 -10.56 8.36 -2.07
N SER A 70 -10.37 8.91 -0.87
CA SER A 70 -9.37 8.42 0.08
C SER A 70 -9.66 6.98 0.53
N ILE A 71 -10.93 6.64 0.79
CA ILE A 71 -11.34 5.27 1.14
C ILE A 71 -11.08 4.32 -0.02
N ILE A 72 -11.48 4.69 -1.25
CA ILE A 72 -11.24 3.86 -2.45
C ILE A 72 -9.75 3.62 -2.65
N ALA A 73 -8.92 4.67 -2.51
CA ALA A 73 -7.47 4.55 -2.61
C ALA A 73 -6.90 3.62 -1.53
N ALA A 74 -7.34 3.74 -0.28
CA ALA A 74 -6.91 2.86 0.81
C ALA A 74 -7.27 1.39 0.58
N ILE A 75 -8.49 1.13 0.09
CA ILE A 75 -8.92 -0.24 -0.26
C ILE A 75 -8.08 -0.80 -1.40
N ALA A 76 -7.79 0.01 -2.44
CA ALA A 76 -6.92 -0.41 -3.53
C ALA A 76 -5.50 -0.73 -3.04
N ILE A 77 -4.94 0.09 -2.13
CA ILE A 77 -3.64 -0.17 -1.50
C ILE A 77 -3.67 -1.48 -0.69
N LEU A 78 -4.70 -1.71 0.13
CA LEU A 78 -4.85 -2.95 0.90
C LEU A 78 -4.97 -4.18 -0.01
N TRP A 79 -5.75 -4.07 -1.08
CA TRP A 79 -5.92 -5.13 -2.05
C TRP A 79 -4.58 -5.49 -2.71
N LEU A 80 -3.80 -4.48 -3.13
CA LEU A 80 -2.45 -4.65 -3.65
C LEU A 80 -1.47 -5.19 -2.60
N ALA A 81 -1.62 -4.84 -1.32
CA ALA A 81 -0.77 -5.36 -0.24
C ALA A 81 -1.02 -6.84 0.05
N ILE A 82 -2.28 -7.29 -0.04
CA ILE A 82 -2.71 -8.65 0.29
C ILE A 82 -2.54 -9.61 -0.89
N ASP A 83 -2.78 -9.16 -2.12
CA ASP A 83 -2.71 -10.05 -3.29
C ASP A 83 -1.27 -10.42 -3.65
N LYS A 84 -0.90 -11.63 -3.24
CA LYS A 84 0.39 -12.26 -3.56
C LYS A 84 0.60 -12.36 -5.07
N ARG A 85 -0.44 -12.54 -5.89
CA ARG A 85 -0.30 -12.71 -7.34
C ARG A 85 0.08 -11.42 -8.03
N ALA A 86 -0.58 -10.32 -7.72
CA ALA A 86 -0.22 -8.99 -8.21
C ALA A 86 1.23 -8.66 -7.84
N TYR A 87 1.62 -9.03 -6.63
CA TYR A 87 2.95 -8.80 -6.09
C TYR A 87 4.07 -9.63 -6.75
N TYR A 88 3.84 -10.92 -7.06
CA TYR A 88 4.82 -11.76 -7.76
C TYR A 88 4.79 -11.61 -9.30
N GLY A 89 3.69 -11.09 -9.85
CA GLY A 89 3.49 -10.92 -11.29
C GLY A 89 3.92 -9.55 -11.84
N LEU A 90 3.86 -8.49 -11.03
CA LEU A 90 4.27 -7.14 -11.42
C LEU A 90 5.74 -6.87 -11.09
N ASN A 91 6.37 -5.96 -11.83
CA ASN A 91 7.68 -5.42 -11.46
C ASN A 91 7.56 -4.71 -10.09
N LEU A 92 8.42 -5.09 -9.14
CA LEU A 92 8.43 -4.55 -7.76
C LEU A 92 8.50 -3.01 -7.72
N ILE A 93 9.18 -2.39 -8.68
CA ILE A 93 9.25 -0.93 -8.82
C ILE A 93 7.89 -0.38 -9.25
N LEU A 94 7.26 -0.99 -10.25
CA LEU A 94 5.94 -0.58 -10.73
C LEU A 94 4.87 -0.69 -9.62
N TYR A 95 4.94 -1.76 -8.83
CA TYR A 95 4.10 -1.95 -7.65
C TYR A 95 4.25 -0.80 -6.64
N ALA A 96 5.49 -0.45 -6.27
CA ALA A 96 5.74 0.63 -5.32
C ALA A 96 5.31 2.01 -5.87
N VAL A 97 5.51 2.27 -7.16
CA VAL A 97 5.06 3.50 -7.82
C VAL A 97 3.54 3.65 -7.77
N ILE A 98 2.79 2.57 -8.06
CA ILE A 98 1.32 2.59 -7.98
C ILE A 98 0.87 2.94 -6.56
N ILE A 99 1.49 2.36 -5.54
CA ILE A 99 1.16 2.63 -4.13
C ILE A 99 1.45 4.09 -3.77
N ILE A 100 2.56 4.66 -4.25
CA ILE A 100 2.88 6.08 -4.01
C ILE A 100 1.82 6.99 -4.65
N ILE A 101 1.41 6.72 -5.89
CA ILE A 101 0.37 7.51 -6.57
C ILE A 101 -0.95 7.43 -5.80
N LEU A 102 -1.38 6.23 -5.41
CA LEU A 102 -2.61 6.03 -4.63
C LEU A 102 -2.54 6.70 -3.25
N ALA A 103 -1.38 6.67 -2.59
CA ALA A 103 -1.16 7.35 -1.33
C ALA A 103 -1.25 8.88 -1.50
N CYS A 104 -0.62 9.43 -2.54
CA CYS A 104 -0.70 10.87 -2.84
C CYS A 104 -2.14 11.35 -3.11
N LEU A 105 -3.00 10.48 -3.67
CA LEU A 105 -4.42 10.79 -3.85
C LEU A 105 -5.19 10.90 -2.51
N ALA A 106 -4.77 10.17 -1.48
CA ALA A 106 -5.37 10.24 -0.15
C ALA A 106 -4.93 11.47 0.67
N GLY A 107 -3.75 12.03 0.40
CA GLY A 107 -3.32 13.36 0.89
C GLY A 107 -3.28 13.54 2.41
N ASN A 108 -3.10 12.47 3.18
CA ASN A 108 -3.15 12.49 4.66
C ASN A 108 -1.89 11.87 5.31
N VAL A 109 -1.79 11.89 6.64
CA VAL A 109 -0.64 11.30 7.35
C VAL A 109 -0.49 9.79 7.09
N GLY A 110 -1.59 9.07 6.88
CA GLY A 110 -1.56 7.66 6.48
C GLY A 110 -0.87 7.43 5.13
N ALA A 111 -1.01 8.38 4.19
CA ALA A 111 -0.32 8.34 2.91
C ALA A 111 1.21 8.42 3.05
N LEU A 112 1.73 9.25 3.97
CA LEU A 112 3.16 9.34 4.23
C LEU A 112 3.73 7.99 4.68
N ILE A 113 3.01 7.29 5.54
CA ILE A 113 3.41 5.96 6.02
C ILE A 113 3.40 4.93 4.89
N CYS A 114 2.39 4.97 4.01
CA CYS A 114 2.35 4.14 2.80
C CYS A 114 3.53 4.42 1.86
N ILE A 115 3.89 5.69 1.67
CA ILE A 115 5.04 6.10 0.84
C ILE A 115 6.35 5.58 1.43
N ILE A 116 6.55 5.72 2.75
CA ILE A 116 7.72 5.17 3.43
C ILE A 116 7.78 3.64 3.24
N GLY A 117 6.66 2.94 3.42
CA GLY A 117 6.59 1.50 3.19
C GLY A 117 6.94 1.10 1.75
N ALA A 118 6.47 1.86 0.75
CA ALA A 118 6.83 1.67 -0.65
C ALA A 118 8.32 1.93 -0.93
N LEU A 119 8.92 2.96 -0.33
CA LEU A 119 10.36 3.26 -0.45
C LEU A 119 11.23 2.15 0.17
N VAL A 120 10.83 1.60 1.32
CA VAL A 120 11.52 0.45 1.94
C VAL A 120 11.53 -0.76 0.99
N ILE A 121 10.43 -0.99 0.28
CA ILE A 121 10.33 -2.06 -0.72
C ILE A 121 11.26 -1.81 -1.92
N ILE A 122 11.33 -0.57 -2.41
CA ILE A 122 12.26 -0.18 -3.50
C ILE A 122 13.71 -0.36 -3.04
N PHE A 123 14.07 0.14 -1.87
CA PHE A 123 15.43 0.03 -1.33
C PHE A 123 15.84 -1.42 -1.13
N TYR A 124 14.94 -2.26 -0.60
CA TYR A 124 15.13 -3.70 -0.50
C TYR A 124 15.39 -4.35 -1.87
N ARG A 125 14.69 -3.90 -2.92
CA ARG A 125 14.91 -4.41 -4.28
C ARG A 125 16.28 -4.02 -4.82
N ILE A 126 16.69 -2.76 -4.68
CA ILE A 126 17.99 -2.27 -5.15
C ILE A 126 19.13 -2.97 -4.40
N SER A 127 19.05 -3.06 -3.07
CA SER A 127 20.08 -3.69 -2.23
C SER A 127 20.30 -5.19 -2.54
N ARG A 128 19.31 -5.88 -3.11
CA ARG A 128 19.42 -7.30 -3.49
C ARG A 128 19.66 -7.55 -4.97
N ASN A 129 19.72 -6.50 -5.79
CA ASN A 129 19.99 -6.57 -7.22
C ASN A 129 21.23 -5.70 -7.56
N PRO A 130 22.43 -6.01 -7.02
CA PRO A 130 23.67 -5.46 -7.56
C PRO A 130 23.94 -5.95 -8.98
#